data_AF-A0A818EJ57-F1
#
_entry.id   AF-A0A818EJ57-F1
#
_cell.length_a   1.000
_cell.length_b   1.000
_cell.length_c   1.000
_cell.angle_alpha   90.00
_cell.angle_beta   90.00
_cell.angle_gamma   90.00
#
_symmetry.space_group_name_H-M   'P 1'
#
loop_
_entity.id
_entity.type
_entity.pdbx_description
1 polymer ?
#
loop_
_entity_poly.entity_id
_entity_poly.type
_entity_poly.pdbx_seq_one_letter_code
_entity_poly.pdbx_strand_id
1 'polypeptide(L)'
;MILPFFYSVLIHNDIPPPRIARPLPNVCAIDLLVEQTIRLVAIYAPASKTWKWMDLSSFISNRYMIMGDFNIDLEKDGEKAERLLEWMGSCWFGPPAPDSNTSLRSDCTIDYALAVDVNLTIQTCQCNNSSDHKPLLGVPTCVTAWKIEGSRTR
;
A
#
# COMPACT_ATOMS: atom_id res chain seq x y z
N MET A 1 -7.41 -1.42 21.84
CA MET A 1 -6.32 -0.49 22.24
C MET A 1 -5.95 0.35 21.03
N ILE A 2 -6.41 1.59 20.97
CA ILE A 2 -6.16 2.53 19.87
C ILE A 2 -4.94 3.36 20.27
N LEU A 3 -3.82 3.15 19.60
CA LEU A 3 -2.66 4.05 19.69
C LEU A 3 -2.86 5.16 18.64
N PRO A 4 -2.43 6.41 18.92
CA PRO A 4 -2.59 7.52 18.00
C PRO A 4 -1.67 7.29 16.80
N PHE A 5 -2.23 6.75 15.72
CA PHE A 5 -1.59 6.67 14.42
C PHE A 5 -2.33 7.64 13.50
N PHE A 6 -1.59 8.45 12.76
CA PHE A 6 -2.14 9.32 11.71
C PHE A 6 -2.81 8.53 10.57
N TYR A 7 -2.69 7.19 10.56
CA TYR A 7 -3.44 6.28 9.69
C TYR A 7 -4.09 5.17 10.52
N SER A 8 -5.40 5.02 10.38
CA SER A 8 -6.15 3.89 10.95
C SER A 8 -6.30 2.80 9.89
N VAL A 9 -5.52 1.72 9.98
CA VAL A 9 -5.80 0.50 9.21
C VAL A 9 -6.91 -0.24 9.93
N LEU A 10 -8.13 -0.20 9.37
CA LEU A 10 -9.28 -0.92 9.90
C LEU A 10 -9.39 -2.25 9.17
N ILE A 11 -9.22 -3.35 9.90
CA ILE A 11 -9.36 -4.72 9.39
C ILE A 11 -10.69 -5.25 9.93
N HIS A 12 -11.55 -5.79 9.06
CA HIS A 12 -12.78 -6.44 9.50
C HIS A 12 -12.46 -7.62 10.43
N ASN A 13 -13.26 -7.80 11.49
CA ASN A 13 -12.92 -8.52 12.73
C ASN A 13 -12.58 -10.01 12.61
N ASP A 14 -12.65 -10.61 11.42
CA ASP A 14 -12.47 -12.06 11.24
C ASP A 14 -11.04 -12.47 10.81
N ILE A 15 -10.12 -11.50 10.67
CA ILE A 15 -8.71 -11.77 10.28
C ILE A 15 -7.79 -11.40 11.45
N PRO A 16 -7.23 -12.37 12.19
CA PRO A 16 -6.26 -12.07 13.24
C PRO A 16 -4.91 -11.67 12.62
N PRO A 17 -4.42 -10.42 12.77
CA PRO A 17 -3.15 -10.03 12.20
C PRO A 17 -2.02 -10.26 13.21
N PRO A 18 -1.05 -11.15 12.97
CA PRO A 18 0.24 -11.02 13.60
C PRO A 18 0.86 -9.69 13.15
N ARG A 19 1.03 -8.76 14.10
CA ARG A 19 1.78 -7.51 13.85
C ARG A 19 3.25 -7.85 13.70
N ILE A 20 3.87 -7.37 12.63
CA ILE A 20 5.32 -7.44 12.47
C ILE A 20 5.93 -6.43 13.44
N ALA A 21 7.00 -6.82 14.14
CA ALA A 21 7.74 -5.89 14.99
C ALA A 21 8.11 -4.64 14.18
N ARG A 22 8.03 -3.45 14.78
CA ARG A 22 8.11 -2.16 14.07
C ARG A 22 9.55 -1.62 14.04
N PRO A 23 10.32 -1.75 12.95
CA PRO A 23 11.66 -1.18 12.89
C PRO A 23 11.69 0.28 12.42
N LEU A 24 10.67 0.78 11.70
CA LEU A 24 10.68 2.13 11.11
C LEU A 24 9.57 3.04 11.66
N PRO A 25 9.86 4.33 11.88
CA PRO A 25 8.84 5.32 12.22
C PRO A 25 7.87 5.50 11.05
N ASN A 26 6.61 5.78 11.36
CA ASN A 26 5.56 6.04 10.36
C ASN A 26 5.28 4.89 9.38
N VAL A 27 5.72 3.67 9.72
CA VAL A 27 5.42 2.46 8.96
C VAL A 27 4.68 1.48 9.87
N CYS A 28 3.61 0.90 9.36
CA CYS A 28 2.85 -0.16 10.01
C CYS A 28 2.76 -1.35 9.06
N ALA A 29 3.31 -2.50 9.46
CA ALA A 29 3.23 -3.72 8.66
C ALA A 29 2.46 -4.82 9.42
N ILE A 30 1.56 -5.47 8.71
CA ILE A 30 0.74 -6.58 9.21
C ILE A 30 0.72 -7.70 8.18
N ASP A 31 0.69 -8.94 8.64
CA ASP A 31 0.42 -10.08 7.78
C ASP A 31 -1.07 -10.46 7.90
N LEU A 32 -1.76 -10.51 6.77
CA LEU A 32 -3.14 -10.98 6.65
C LEU A 32 -3.11 -12.48 6.35
N LEU A 33 -3.57 -13.28 7.32
CA LEU A 33 -3.59 -14.74 7.22
C LEU A 33 -4.84 -15.21 6.46
N VAL A 34 -4.83 -15.07 5.14
CA VAL A 34 -5.81 -15.70 4.24
C VAL A 34 -5.24 -17.00 3.65
N GLU A 35 -5.85 -17.60 2.62
CA GLU A 35 -5.37 -18.84 1.98
C GLU A 35 -3.88 -18.81 1.64
N GLN A 36 -3.38 -17.64 1.24
CA GLN A 36 -1.95 -17.35 1.16
C GLN A 36 -1.71 -16.02 1.88
N THR A 37 -0.67 -15.94 2.70
CA THR A 37 -0.39 -14.72 3.48
C THR A 37 -0.14 -13.52 2.59
N ILE A 38 -0.83 -12.41 2.85
CA ILE A 38 -0.61 -11.12 2.20
C ILE A 38 -0.08 -10.14 3.23
N ARG A 39 1.06 -9.51 2.97
CA ARG A 39 1.60 -8.47 3.83
C ARG A 39 1.04 -7.10 3.44
N LEU A 40 0.39 -6.42 4.37
CA LEU A 40 -0.02 -5.03 4.18
C LEU A 40 0.95 -4.11 4.93
N VAL A 41 1.46 -3.11 4.23
CA VAL A 41 2.35 -2.08 4.76
C VAL A 41 1.67 -0.73 4.56
N ALA A 42 1.29 -0.08 5.65
CA ALA A 42 0.82 1.30 5.63
C ALA A 42 1.98 2.25 5.94
N ILE A 43 2.16 3.30 5.13
CA ILE A 43 3.21 4.29 5.31
C ILE A 43 2.66 5.71 5.45
N TYR A 44 3.41 6.55 6.16
CA TYR A 44 3.27 7.99 6.11
C TYR A 44 4.64 8.62 5.93
N ALA A 45 4.92 9.15 4.75
CA ALA A 45 6.16 9.82 4.44
C ALA A 45 5.98 11.34 4.55
N PRO A 46 6.37 12.00 5.66
CA PRO A 46 6.10 13.43 5.81
C PRO A 46 6.91 14.24 4.79
N ALA A 47 6.27 15.22 4.14
CA ALA A 47 6.91 16.13 3.18
C ALA A 47 8.17 16.83 3.72
N SER A 48 8.25 17.03 5.04
CA SER A 48 9.36 17.69 5.74
C SER A 48 10.61 16.83 5.93
N LYS A 49 10.58 15.55 5.53
CA LYS A 49 11.69 14.61 5.73
C LYS A 49 12.15 13.99 4.42
N THR A 50 13.46 13.77 4.30
CA THR A 50 14.02 12.93 3.24
C THR A 50 13.79 11.46 3.59
N TRP A 51 13.22 10.70 2.66
CA TRP A 51 12.98 9.28 2.80
C TRP A 51 14.03 8.46 2.06
N LYS A 52 14.44 7.36 2.69
CA LYS A 52 15.23 6.31 2.06
C LYS A 52 14.29 5.17 1.71
N TRP A 53 13.78 5.18 0.48
CA TRP A 53 12.80 4.19 0.03
C TRP A 53 13.28 2.74 0.19
N MET A 54 14.60 2.51 0.07
CA MET A 54 15.25 1.23 0.33
C MET A 54 15.05 0.67 1.75
N ASP A 55 14.76 1.50 2.76
CA ASP A 55 14.50 1.02 4.11
C ASP A 55 13.18 0.22 4.15
N LEU A 56 12.23 0.53 3.25
CA LEU A 56 10.97 -0.21 3.10
C LEU A 56 11.17 -1.61 2.51
N SER A 57 12.32 -1.89 1.87
CA SER A 57 12.59 -3.18 1.25
C SER A 57 12.62 -4.33 2.27
N SER A 58 12.85 -4.04 3.55
CA SER A 58 12.75 -5.02 4.64
C SER A 58 11.33 -5.55 4.87
N PHE A 59 10.31 -4.84 4.39
CA PHE A 59 8.91 -5.25 4.50
C PHE A 59 8.39 -5.97 3.26
N ILE A 60 9.20 -6.08 2.21
CA ILE A 60 8.81 -6.81 0.99
C ILE A 60 8.68 -8.30 1.33
N SER A 61 7.62 -8.93 0.80
CA SER A 61 7.39 -10.37 0.88
C SER A 61 7.00 -10.90 -0.51
N ASN A 62 6.65 -12.18 -0.63
CA ASN A 62 6.20 -12.74 -1.91
C ASN A 62 4.87 -12.11 -2.37
N ARG A 63 3.97 -11.80 -1.44
CA ARG A 63 2.65 -11.22 -1.70
C ARG A 63 2.43 -10.06 -0.75
N TYR A 64 2.46 -8.84 -1.28
CA TYR A 64 2.38 -7.66 -0.42
C TYR A 64 1.74 -6.47 -1.11
N MET A 65 1.27 -5.55 -0.27
CA MET A 65 0.72 -4.27 -0.63
C MET A 65 1.33 -3.19 0.25
N ILE A 66 1.79 -2.11 -0.34
CA ILE A 66 2.24 -0.89 0.35
C ILE A 66 1.26 0.22 0.02
N MET A 67 0.71 0.91 1.00
CA MET A 67 -0.22 2.01 0.77
C MET A 67 -0.03 3.16 1.75
N GLY A 68 -0.39 4.37 1.33
CA GLY A 68 -0.42 5.53 2.22
C GLY A 68 -0.01 6.81 1.51
N ASP A 69 0.34 7.81 2.32
CA ASP A 69 0.76 9.13 1.85
C ASP A 69 2.29 9.13 1.68
N PHE A 70 2.73 9.32 0.44
CA PHE A 70 4.14 9.41 0.07
C PHE A 70 4.66 10.85 0.09
N ASN A 71 3.77 11.86 0.14
CA ASN A 71 4.05 13.29 -0.06
C ASN A 71 4.96 13.56 -1.28
N ILE A 72 4.80 12.77 -2.34
CA ILE A 72 5.53 12.94 -3.60
C ILE A 72 4.53 12.84 -4.73
N ASP A 73 4.47 13.85 -5.58
CA ASP A 73 3.78 13.80 -6.85
C ASP A 73 4.74 13.29 -7.93
N LEU A 74 4.45 12.10 -8.48
CA LEU A 74 5.30 11.43 -9.46
C LEU A 74 5.54 12.21 -10.75
N GLU A 75 4.67 13.17 -11.10
CA GLU A 75 4.82 13.99 -12.29
C GLU A 75 5.46 15.35 -12.00
N LYS A 76 5.36 15.85 -10.77
CA LYS A 76 5.72 17.25 -10.43
C LYS A 76 6.97 17.39 -9.56
N ASP A 77 7.34 16.37 -8.78
CA ASP A 77 8.39 16.49 -7.76
C ASP A 77 9.80 16.10 -8.22
N GLY A 78 10.02 15.97 -9.55
CA GLY A 78 11.34 15.82 -10.17
C GLY A 78 12.19 14.72 -9.53
N GLU A 79 13.37 15.09 -8.99
CA GLU A 79 14.32 14.14 -8.38
C GLU A 79 13.71 13.29 -7.25
N LYS A 80 12.75 13.82 -6.49
CA LYS A 80 12.07 13.04 -5.45
C LYS A 80 11.23 11.92 -6.06
N ALA A 81 10.52 12.23 -7.14
CA ALA A 81 9.74 11.27 -7.91
C ALA A 81 10.66 10.23 -8.57
N GLU A 82 11.77 10.65 -9.17
CA GLU A 82 12.76 9.74 -9.78
C GLU A 82 13.27 8.70 -8.78
N ARG A 83 13.69 9.12 -7.58
CA ARG A 83 14.16 8.20 -6.54
C ARG A 83 13.09 7.22 -6.06
N LEU A 84 11.83 7.67 -6.02
CA LEU A 84 10.70 6.80 -5.68
C LEU A 84 10.45 5.78 -6.79
N LEU A 85 10.46 6.21 -8.05
CA LEU A 85 10.29 5.35 -9.24
C LEU A 85 11.44 4.33 -9.39
N GLU A 86 12.68 4.72 -9.12
CA GLU A 86 13.83 3.82 -9.12
C GLU A 86 13.67 2.70 -8.09
N TRP A 87 13.31 3.05 -6.85
CA TRP A 87 13.00 2.06 -5.83
C TRP A 87 11.83 1.18 -6.26
N MET A 88 10.77 1.78 -6.81
CA MET A 88 9.60 1.00 -7.24
C MET A 88 9.98 -0.01 -8.34
N GLY A 89 10.79 0.41 -9.31
CA GLY A 89 11.29 -0.43 -10.39
C GLY A 89 12.17 -1.58 -9.88
N SER A 90 12.99 -1.34 -8.85
CA SER A 90 13.81 -2.39 -8.22
C SER A 90 12.99 -3.50 -7.55
N CYS A 91 11.72 -3.20 -7.23
CA CYS A 91 10.81 -4.08 -6.52
C CYS A 91 9.69 -4.66 -7.41
N TRP A 92 9.74 -4.39 -8.72
CA TRP A 92 8.75 -4.79 -9.73
C TRP A 92 7.30 -4.41 -9.39
N PHE A 93 7.08 -3.23 -8.81
CA PHE A 93 5.72 -2.74 -8.63
C PHE A 93 5.07 -2.40 -9.98
N GLY A 94 3.78 -2.73 -10.10
CA GLY A 94 2.93 -2.16 -11.14
C GLY A 94 2.73 -0.65 -10.95
N PRO A 95 2.32 0.08 -12.00
CA PRO A 95 2.19 1.53 -11.94
C PRO A 95 1.14 1.96 -10.90
N PRO A 96 1.48 2.88 -9.98
CA PRO A 96 0.56 3.38 -8.97
C PRO A 96 -0.26 4.54 -9.53
N ALA A 97 -1.40 4.25 -10.15
CA ALA A 97 -2.30 5.30 -10.61
C ALA A 97 -3.66 5.15 -9.92
N PRO A 98 -3.96 5.96 -8.88
CA PRO A 98 -5.35 6.19 -8.51
C PRO A 98 -6.07 6.91 -9.66
N ASP A 99 -7.39 6.80 -9.69
CA ASP A 99 -8.25 7.39 -10.72
C ASP A 99 -8.34 8.93 -10.67
N SER A 100 -7.89 9.57 -9.58
CA SER A 100 -7.82 11.03 -9.46
C SER A 100 -6.79 11.51 -8.42
N ASN A 101 -6.52 12.82 -8.42
CA ASN A 101 -5.71 13.50 -7.41
C ASN A 101 -6.20 13.18 -6.00
N THR A 102 -5.25 12.90 -5.10
CA THR A 102 -5.51 12.45 -3.73
C THR A 102 -5.46 13.58 -2.71
N SER A 103 -4.75 14.68 -3.00
CA SER A 103 -4.82 15.90 -2.18
C SER A 103 -6.08 16.73 -2.50
N LEU A 104 -6.69 17.31 -1.47
CA LEU A 104 -7.76 18.32 -1.59
C LEU A 104 -7.24 19.75 -1.51
N ARG A 105 -5.99 19.94 -1.07
CA ARG A 105 -5.33 21.25 -0.97
C ARG A 105 -4.54 21.61 -2.21
N SER A 106 -4.22 20.62 -3.02
CA SER A 106 -3.45 20.76 -4.25
C SER A 106 -3.97 19.76 -5.28
N ASP A 107 -3.87 20.10 -6.56
CA ASP A 107 -4.16 19.19 -7.66
C ASP A 107 -3.04 18.14 -7.83
N CYS A 108 -2.58 17.55 -6.72
CA CYS A 108 -1.48 16.58 -6.70
C CYS A 108 -1.98 15.20 -6.32
N THR A 109 -1.34 14.19 -6.90
CA THR A 109 -1.48 12.80 -6.46
C THR A 109 -0.28 12.49 -5.58
N ILE A 110 -0.47 12.29 -4.29
CA ILE A 110 0.61 12.04 -3.31
C ILE A 110 0.38 10.80 -2.45
N ASP A 111 -0.87 10.34 -2.37
CA ASP A 111 -1.22 9.04 -1.83
C ASP A 111 -1.22 7.97 -2.93
N TYR A 112 -0.62 6.82 -2.64
CA TYR A 112 -0.54 5.68 -3.56
C TYR A 112 -0.82 4.35 -2.85
N ALA A 113 -1.14 3.34 -3.65
CA ALA A 113 -0.99 1.95 -3.25
C ALA A 113 -0.21 1.17 -4.31
N LEU A 114 0.66 0.29 -3.84
CA LEU A 114 1.59 -0.52 -4.61
C LEU A 114 1.36 -1.97 -4.23
N ALA A 115 1.46 -2.88 -5.19
CA ALA A 115 1.26 -4.29 -4.93
C ALA A 115 2.17 -5.17 -5.79
N VAL A 116 2.54 -6.32 -5.24
CA VAL A 116 3.25 -7.40 -5.95
C VAL A 116 2.52 -8.71 -5.67
N ASP A 117 2.34 -9.49 -6.73
CA ASP A 117 1.62 -10.78 -6.70
C ASP A 117 0.21 -10.70 -6.08
N VAL A 118 -0.38 -9.51 -6.22
CA VAL A 118 -1.75 -9.15 -5.87
C VAL A 118 -2.24 -8.17 -6.94
N ASN A 119 -3.30 -8.55 -7.65
CA ASN A 119 -3.96 -7.61 -8.56
C ASN A 119 -4.69 -6.58 -7.71
N LEU A 120 -4.35 -5.30 -7.87
CA LEU A 120 -4.90 -4.22 -7.06
C LEU A 120 -5.62 -3.22 -7.95
N THR A 121 -6.91 -3.01 -7.66
CA THR A 121 -7.64 -1.86 -8.19
C THR A 121 -7.66 -0.77 -7.13
N ILE A 122 -7.29 0.45 -7.50
CA ILE A 122 -7.25 1.61 -6.59
C ILE A 122 -8.24 2.64 -7.10
N GLN A 123 -9.03 3.19 -6.19
CA GLN A 123 -9.93 4.29 -6.48
C GLN A 123 -9.89 5.32 -5.35
N THR A 124 -10.08 6.58 -5.70
CA THR A 124 -10.31 7.65 -4.73
C THR A 124 -11.77 7.60 -4.26
N CYS A 125 -11.98 7.69 -2.96
CA CYS A 125 -13.31 7.76 -2.39
C CYS A 125 -13.75 9.22 -2.23
N GLN A 126 -14.89 9.55 -2.83
CA GLN A 126 -15.62 10.79 -2.55
C GLN A 126 -16.46 10.56 -1.30
N CYS A 127 -15.93 10.92 -0.13
CA CYS A 127 -16.66 10.87 1.13
C CYS A 127 -16.55 12.19 1.86
N ASN A 128 -17.62 12.57 2.57
CA ASN A 128 -17.58 13.70 3.50
C ASN A 128 -16.68 13.31 4.67
N ASN A 129 -15.44 13.77 4.64
CA ASN A 129 -14.48 13.62 5.72
C ASN A 129 -13.86 15.00 6.04
N SER A 130 -13.22 15.11 7.20
CA SER A 130 -12.54 16.35 7.63
C SER A 130 -11.05 16.38 7.22
N SER A 131 -10.61 15.42 6.42
CA SER A 131 -9.24 15.29 5.94
C SER A 131 -8.99 16.27 4.78
N ASP A 132 -7.74 16.67 4.62
CA ASP A 132 -7.22 17.34 3.44
C ASP A 132 -6.81 16.37 2.32
N HIS A 133 -7.03 15.07 2.51
CA HIS A 133 -6.80 14.01 1.52
C HIS A 133 -8.09 13.26 1.21
N LYS A 134 -8.25 12.86 -0.05
CA LYS A 134 -9.25 11.88 -0.47
C LYS A 134 -8.78 10.48 -0.06
N PRO A 135 -9.58 9.70 0.69
CA PRO A 135 -9.21 8.34 1.03
C PRO A 135 -9.02 7.48 -0.22
N LEU A 136 -8.02 6.60 -0.17
CA LEU A 136 -7.83 5.56 -1.16
C LEU A 136 -8.56 4.28 -0.74
N LEU A 137 -9.34 3.72 -1.66
CA LEU A 137 -9.83 2.34 -1.56
C LEU A 137 -9.02 1.45 -2.49
N GLY A 138 -8.29 0.51 -1.90
CA GLY A 138 -7.65 -0.58 -2.61
C GLY A 138 -8.49 -1.85 -2.52
N VAL A 139 -8.82 -2.45 -3.66
CA VAL A 139 -9.49 -3.75 -3.74
C VAL A 139 -8.49 -4.78 -4.29
N PRO A 140 -7.90 -5.61 -3.42
CA PRO A 140 -7.07 -6.72 -3.86
C PRO A 140 -7.94 -7.84 -4.45
N THR A 141 -7.66 -8.25 -5.67
CA THR A 141 -8.19 -9.48 -6.26
C THR A 141 -7.10 -10.55 -6.21
N CYS A 142 -7.39 -11.65 -5.52
CA CYS A 142 -6.56 -12.84 -5.58
C CYS A 142 -7.00 -13.66 -6.78
N VAL A 143 -6.10 -13.94 -7.71
CA VAL A 143 -6.32 -15.04 -8.65
C VAL A 143 -6.15 -16.32 -7.84
N THR A 144 -7.25 -16.86 -7.29
CA THR A 144 -7.27 -18.26 -6.86
C THR A 144 -7.13 -19.10 -8.13
N ALA A 145 -5.90 -19.44 -8.51
CA ALA A 145 -5.67 -20.49 -9.48
C ALA A 145 -6.18 -21.78 -8.83
N TRP A 146 -7.41 -22.17 -9.15
CA TRP A 146 -7.92 -23.49 -8.81
C TRP A 146 -7.00 -24.50 -9.48
N LYS A 147 -6.14 -25.15 -8.69
CA LYS A 147 -5.49 -26.37 -9.13
C LYS A 147 -6.61 -27.39 -9.24
N ILE A 148 -7.14 -27.58 -10.46
CA ILE A 148 -7.99 -28.72 -10.75
C ILE A 148 -7.08 -29.94 -10.61
N GLU A 149 -7.04 -30.53 -9.42
CA GLU A 149 -6.48 -31.86 -9.25
C GLU A 149 -7.45 -32.80 -9.94
N GLY A 150 -7.17 -33.06 -11.22
CA GLY A 150 -7.84 -34.12 -11.96
C GLY A 150 -7.59 -35.42 -11.22
N SER A 151 -8.60 -35.90 -10.50
CA SER A 151 -8.63 -37.25 -9.99
C SER A 151 -8.54 -38.19 -11.20
N ARG A 152 -7.38 -38.82 -11.40
CA ARG A 152 -7.31 -40.04 -12.20
C ARG A 152 -8.11 -41.10 -11.45
N THR A 153 -9.39 -41.21 -11.77
CA THR A 153 -10.10 -42.47 -11.56
C THR A 153 -9.46 -43.51 -12.47
N ARG A 154 -9.02 -44.61 -11.85
CA ARG A 154 -8.41 -45.78 -12.50
C ARG A 154 -9.38 -46.43 -13.47
#